data_AF-A0A0V7ZFC9-F1
#
_entry.id   AF-A0A0V7ZFC9-F1
#
_cell.length_a   1.000
_cell.length_b   1.000
_cell.length_c   1.000
_cell.angle_alpha   90.00
_cell.angle_beta   90.00
_cell.angle_gamma   90.00
#
_symmetry.space_group_name_H-M   'P 1'
#
loop_
_entity.id
_entity.type
_entity.pdbx_description
1 polymer ?
#
loop_
_entity_poly.entity_id
_entity_poly.type
_entity_poly.pdbx_seq_one_letter_code
_entity_poly.pdbx_strand_id
1 'polypeptide(L)'
;MILKSSQSSFDARKDLFKVTRTNIKKVPFVELFNGRLQGVVSSRSSDKLVYTAFFEAGTLNYYCSTNNNRRCAGLFDHPCSHLYHLLRKGVHAYGVEAVAQYLNVAGKVAKIKNIDDFPIRSGKIKKKSASEIFSRFLNYLRYLELESSSQPIPEMSWFI
;
A
#
# COMPACT_ATOMS: atom_id res chain seq x y z
N MET A 1 53.05 10.24 9.53
CA MET A 1 51.84 10.92 10.01
C MET A 1 50.69 10.50 9.07
N ILE A 2 49.84 9.58 9.50
CA ILE A 2 48.85 8.92 8.64
C ILE A 2 47.60 9.81 8.57
N LEU A 3 47.27 10.29 7.37
CA LEU A 3 46.05 11.05 7.10
C LEU A 3 44.84 10.12 7.31
N LYS A 4 44.05 10.37 8.36
CA LYS A 4 42.76 9.71 8.56
C LYS A 4 41.82 10.17 7.46
N SER A 5 41.37 9.24 6.61
CA SER A 5 40.32 9.50 5.64
C SER A 5 39.04 9.90 6.37
N SER A 6 38.54 11.10 6.09
CA SER A 6 37.23 11.55 6.55
C SER A 6 36.17 10.70 5.85
N GLN A 7 35.56 9.78 6.59
CA GLN A 7 34.37 9.07 6.11
C GLN A 7 33.29 10.10 5.80
N SER A 8 32.96 10.23 4.53
CA SER A 8 31.94 11.16 4.06
C SER A 8 30.58 10.81 4.68
N SER A 9 29.79 11.82 5.03
CA SER A 9 28.42 11.71 5.57
C SER A 9 27.44 10.95 4.65
N PHE A 10 27.87 10.59 3.44
CA PHE A 10 27.10 9.79 2.50
C PHE A 10 27.11 8.28 2.81
N ASP A 11 28.19 7.75 3.40
CA ASP A 11 28.25 6.32 3.73
C ASP A 11 27.31 5.94 4.89
N ALA A 12 26.96 6.90 5.74
CA ALA A 12 26.03 6.70 6.86
C ALA A 12 24.55 6.54 6.43
N ARG A 13 24.21 6.75 5.15
CA ARG A 13 22.83 6.64 4.64
C ARG A 13 22.50 5.29 3.98
N LYS A 14 23.45 4.35 3.91
CA LYS A 14 23.20 3.01 3.33
C LYS A 14 22.15 2.21 4.11
N ASP A 15 21.96 2.50 5.39
CA ASP A 15 20.99 1.79 6.24
C ASP A 15 19.58 2.40 6.25
N LEU A 16 19.37 3.59 5.65
CA LEU A 16 18.04 4.23 5.61
C LEU A 16 17.06 3.55 4.65
N PHE A 17 17.57 2.78 3.69
CA PHE A 17 16.78 1.98 2.76
C PHE A 17 17.06 0.50 2.94
N LYS A 18 17.04 0.01 4.19
CA LYS A 18 16.82 -1.43 4.41
C LYS A 18 15.40 -1.73 3.94
N VAL A 19 15.26 -1.99 2.64
CA VAL A 19 14.03 -2.53 2.04
C VAL A 19 13.74 -3.78 2.83
N THR A 20 12.86 -3.66 3.81
CA THR A 20 12.26 -4.81 4.46
C THR A 20 11.69 -5.62 3.31
N ARG A 21 12.23 -6.82 3.07
CA ARG A 21 11.69 -7.76 2.08
C ARG A 21 10.30 -8.15 2.53
N THR A 22 9.34 -7.25 2.36
CA THR A 22 7.94 -7.55 2.48
C THR A 22 7.66 -8.62 1.46
N ASN A 23 6.89 -9.62 1.85
CA ASN A 23 6.47 -10.66 0.92
C ASN A 23 5.60 -10.02 -0.18
N ILE A 24 6.23 -9.60 -1.28
CA ILE A 24 5.64 -8.97 -2.48
C ILE A 24 4.59 -9.91 -3.07
N LYS A 25 4.81 -11.23 -2.92
CA LYS A 25 3.92 -12.24 -3.48
C LYS A 25 2.50 -12.13 -2.95
N LYS A 26 2.26 -11.71 -1.70
CA LYS A 26 0.92 -11.64 -1.10
C LYS A 26 0.12 -10.37 -1.44
N VAL A 27 0.78 -9.23 -1.47
CA VAL A 27 0.16 -7.94 -1.81
C VAL A 27 1.18 -7.21 -2.69
N PRO A 28 1.09 -7.36 -4.00
CA PRO A 28 2.04 -6.76 -4.93
C PRO A 28 1.91 -5.24 -5.02
N PHE A 29 0.75 -4.68 -4.67
CA PHE A 29 0.48 -3.25 -4.81
C PHE A 29 -0.47 -2.74 -3.73
N VAL A 30 -0.12 -1.62 -3.12
CA VAL A 30 -0.94 -0.90 -2.14
C VAL A 30 -0.70 0.60 -2.32
N GLU A 31 -1.76 1.40 -2.22
CA GLU A 31 -1.68 2.84 -2.34
C GLU A 31 -2.75 3.55 -1.49
N LEU A 32 -2.47 4.81 -1.19
CA LEU A 32 -3.43 5.78 -0.66
C LEU A 32 -3.85 6.69 -1.82
N PHE A 33 -5.05 6.49 -2.36
CA PHE A 33 -5.51 7.24 -3.52
C PHE A 33 -7.01 7.50 -3.48
N ASN A 34 -7.43 8.69 -3.89
CA ASN A 34 -8.84 9.08 -4.02
C ASN A 34 -9.71 8.77 -2.77
N GLY A 35 -9.17 9.09 -1.59
CA GLY A 35 -9.82 8.85 -0.31
C GLY A 35 -9.93 7.36 0.05
N ARG A 36 -9.03 6.51 -0.46
CA ARG A 36 -9.02 5.08 -0.19
C ARG A 36 -7.64 4.53 0.10
N LEU A 37 -7.57 3.62 1.06
CA LEU A 37 -6.51 2.63 1.08
C LEU A 37 -6.93 1.51 0.13
N GLN A 38 -6.25 1.37 -0.99
CA GLN A 38 -6.61 0.42 -2.04
C GLN A 38 -5.40 -0.33 -2.55
N GLY A 39 -5.64 -1.47 -3.18
CA GLY A 39 -4.54 -2.25 -3.73
C GLY A 39 -4.94 -3.58 -4.32
N VAL A 40 -3.90 -4.28 -4.75
CA VAL A 40 -3.99 -5.60 -5.34
C VAL A 40 -3.42 -6.62 -4.38
N VAL A 41 -4.19 -7.68 -4.13
CA VAL A 41 -3.89 -8.76 -3.21
C VAL A 41 -3.93 -10.07 -3.98
N SER A 42 -2.91 -10.91 -3.82
CA SER A 42 -2.93 -12.25 -4.41
C SER A 42 -3.65 -13.23 -3.47
N SER A 43 -4.30 -14.23 -4.07
CA SER A 43 -4.81 -15.34 -3.29
C SER A 43 -3.71 -16.34 -2.99
N ARG A 44 -3.73 -16.89 -1.77
CA ARG A 44 -2.89 -18.02 -1.38
C ARG A 44 -3.21 -19.32 -2.15
N SER A 45 -4.42 -19.42 -2.71
CA SER A 45 -4.95 -20.62 -3.36
C SER A 45 -4.81 -20.63 -4.89
N SER A 46 -4.36 -19.53 -5.48
CA SER A 46 -4.25 -19.41 -6.93
C SER A 46 -3.31 -18.26 -7.30
N ASP A 47 -2.19 -18.60 -7.92
CA ASP A 47 -1.22 -17.63 -8.45
C ASP A 47 -1.78 -16.88 -9.67
N LYS A 48 -2.87 -17.38 -10.26
CA LYS A 48 -3.50 -16.81 -11.46
C LYS A 48 -4.58 -15.78 -11.13
N LEU A 49 -5.09 -15.75 -9.89
CA LEU A 49 -6.20 -14.89 -9.51
C LEU A 49 -5.73 -13.71 -8.68
N VAL A 50 -6.01 -12.54 -9.22
CA VAL A 50 -5.68 -11.26 -8.61
C VAL A 50 -6.95 -10.64 -8.03
N TYR A 51 -6.89 -10.26 -6.75
CA TYR A 51 -7.97 -9.57 -6.06
C TYR A 51 -7.65 -8.09 -5.97
N THR A 52 -8.69 -7.28 -6.08
CA THR A 52 -8.70 -5.87 -5.80
C THR A 52 -9.47 -5.67 -4.50
N ALA A 53 -8.93 -4.81 -3.63
CA ALA A 53 -9.53 -4.54 -2.35
C ALA A 53 -9.34 -3.06 -1.98
N PHE A 54 -10.28 -2.50 -1.22
CA PHE A 54 -10.15 -1.14 -0.70
C PHE A 54 -10.88 -0.93 0.63
N PHE A 55 -10.47 0.12 1.33
CA PHE A 55 -11.20 0.80 2.41
C PHE A 55 -11.40 2.27 2.04
N GLU A 56 -12.62 2.79 2.20
CA GLU A 56 -12.94 4.21 2.05
C GLU A 56 -12.59 4.99 3.33
N ALA A 57 -12.02 6.17 3.16
CA ALA A 57 -11.82 7.12 4.23
C ALA A 57 -13.15 7.63 4.80
N GLY A 58 -13.15 8.03 6.08
CA GLY A 58 -14.32 8.50 6.83
C GLY A 58 -15.24 7.37 7.29
N THR A 59 -15.63 6.48 6.37
CA THR A 59 -16.64 5.43 6.62
C THR A 59 -16.06 4.06 6.89
N LEU A 60 -14.82 3.80 6.47
CA LEU A 60 -14.20 2.47 6.44
C LEU A 60 -15.01 1.44 5.63
N ASN A 61 -15.91 1.89 4.75
CA ASN A 61 -16.60 0.98 3.84
C ASN A 61 -15.58 0.24 2.98
N TYR A 62 -15.84 -1.03 2.72
CA TYR A 62 -14.87 -1.89 2.08
C TYR A 62 -15.49 -2.76 1.00
N TYR A 63 -14.65 -3.22 0.09
CA TYR A 63 -15.03 -4.23 -0.88
C TYR A 63 -13.82 -5.04 -1.31
N CYS A 64 -14.07 -6.28 -1.72
CA CYS A 64 -13.07 -7.15 -2.31
C CYS A 64 -13.68 -7.98 -3.45
N SER A 65 -13.05 -7.93 -4.61
CA SER A 65 -13.44 -8.68 -5.81
C SER A 65 -12.22 -9.07 -6.61
N THR A 66 -12.35 -10.06 -7.49
CA THR A 66 -11.32 -10.32 -8.50
C THR A 66 -11.24 -9.16 -9.51
N ASN A 67 -10.20 -9.13 -10.33
CA ASN A 67 -10.05 -8.18 -11.45
C ASN A 67 -11.24 -8.19 -12.43
N ASN A 68 -11.93 -9.32 -12.59
CA ASN A 68 -13.13 -9.46 -13.43
C ASN A 68 -14.44 -9.17 -12.65
N ASN A 69 -14.39 -8.39 -11.58
CA ASN A 69 -15.54 -8.00 -10.74
C ASN A 69 -16.30 -9.16 -10.07
N ARG A 70 -15.73 -10.38 -10.02
CA ARG A 70 -16.32 -11.49 -9.25
C ARG A 70 -16.15 -11.21 -7.77
N ARG A 71 -17.24 -11.20 -7.00
CA ARG A 71 -17.21 -11.02 -5.54
C ARG A 71 -16.25 -12.02 -4.90
N CYS A 72 -15.44 -11.57 -3.95
CA CYS A 72 -14.58 -12.46 -3.18
C CYS A 72 -15.43 -13.45 -2.35
N ALA A 73 -15.11 -14.73 -2.41
CA ALA A 73 -15.85 -15.77 -1.69
C ALA A 73 -15.80 -15.60 -0.16
N GLY A 74 -14.73 -15.02 0.39
CA GLY A 74 -14.60 -14.75 1.82
C GLY A 74 -15.22 -13.42 2.26
N LEU A 75 -15.86 -12.68 1.36
CA LEU A 75 -16.50 -11.40 1.69
C LEU A 75 -17.97 -11.65 2.05
N PHE A 76 -18.24 -11.81 3.34
CA PHE A 76 -19.57 -11.85 3.95
C PHE A 76 -19.81 -10.54 4.73
N ASP A 77 -20.48 -10.58 5.87
CA ASP A 77 -20.76 -9.42 6.74
C ASP A 77 -19.54 -8.85 7.47
N HIS A 78 -18.34 -9.38 7.19
CA HIS A 78 -17.08 -8.94 7.79
C HIS A 78 -15.97 -8.85 6.72
N PRO A 79 -14.91 -8.06 6.97
CA PRO A 79 -13.77 -7.98 6.06
C PRO A 79 -13.15 -9.36 5.83
N CYS A 80 -12.86 -9.70 4.58
CA CYS A 80 -12.18 -10.94 4.23
C CYS A 80 -10.67 -10.85 4.55
N SER A 81 -9.96 -11.98 4.54
CA SER A 81 -8.51 -12.03 4.78
C SER A 81 -7.70 -11.11 3.85
N HIS A 82 -8.13 -10.91 2.61
CA HIS A 82 -7.47 -9.99 1.67
C HIS A 82 -7.48 -8.54 2.17
N LEU A 83 -8.57 -8.09 2.78
CA LEU A 83 -8.69 -6.75 3.34
C LEU A 83 -7.75 -6.55 4.54
N TYR A 84 -7.63 -7.55 5.42
CA TYR A 84 -6.63 -7.51 6.50
C TYR A 84 -5.20 -7.47 5.95
N HIS A 85 -4.91 -8.24 4.90
CA HIS A 85 -3.60 -8.20 4.24
C HIS A 85 -3.30 -6.84 3.61
N LEU A 86 -4.31 -6.23 2.97
CA LEU A 86 -4.20 -4.88 2.41
C LEU A 86 -3.86 -3.87 3.50
N LEU A 87 -4.60 -3.86 4.62
CA LEU A 87 -4.34 -2.95 5.74
C LEU A 87 -2.93 -3.11 6.30
N ARG A 88 -2.50 -4.36 6.54
CA ARG A 88 -1.13 -4.68 7.00
C ARG A 88 -0.06 -4.13 6.08
N LYS A 89 -0.31 -4.17 4.78
CA LYS A 89 0.64 -3.70 3.79
C LYS A 89 0.63 -2.19 3.64
N GLY A 90 -0.55 -1.56 3.72
CA GLY A 90 -0.66 -0.11 3.79
C GLY A 90 0.08 0.45 4.99
N VAL A 91 -0.14 -0.12 6.18
CA VAL A 91 0.56 0.28 7.40
C VAL A 91 2.06 0.02 7.30
N HIS A 92 2.49 -1.08 6.68
CA HIS A 92 3.92 -1.32 6.48
C HIS A 92 4.57 -0.33 5.50
N ALA A 93 3.87 0.07 4.45
CA ALA A 93 4.40 0.96 3.42
C ALA A 93 4.41 2.43 3.85
N TYR A 94 3.37 2.87 4.56
CA TYR A 94 3.15 4.29 4.87
C TYR A 94 3.26 4.62 6.36
N GLY A 95 3.25 3.62 7.25
CA GLY A 95 3.16 3.81 8.69
C GLY A 95 1.72 3.85 9.20
N VAL A 96 1.53 3.52 10.48
CA VAL A 96 0.20 3.49 11.14
C VAL A 96 -0.46 4.87 11.11
N GLU A 97 0.29 5.89 11.50
CA GLU A 97 -0.22 7.26 11.66
C GLU A 97 -0.70 7.84 10.31
N ALA A 98 0.10 7.71 9.26
CA ALA A 98 -0.26 8.21 7.93
C ALA A 98 -1.53 7.52 7.40
N VAL A 99 -1.64 6.20 7.56
CA VAL A 99 -2.84 5.46 7.14
C VAL A 99 -4.06 5.85 7.98
N ALA A 100 -3.89 6.00 9.30
CA ALA A 100 -4.98 6.39 10.20
C ALA A 100 -5.50 7.81 9.89
N GLN A 101 -4.59 8.76 9.67
CA GLN A 101 -4.94 10.12 9.25
C GLN A 101 -5.64 10.12 7.89
N TYR A 102 -5.09 9.40 6.91
CA TYR A 102 -5.64 9.35 5.57
C TYR A 102 -7.04 8.72 5.53
N LEU A 103 -7.25 7.62 6.27
CA LEU A 103 -8.56 6.98 6.37
C LEU A 103 -9.55 7.77 7.21
N ASN A 104 -9.13 8.86 7.89
CA ASN A 104 -9.97 9.74 8.69
C ASN A 104 -11.02 8.98 9.50
N VAL A 105 -10.58 8.01 10.30
CA VAL A 105 -11.48 7.14 11.06
C VAL A 105 -12.23 7.98 12.07
N ALA A 106 -13.49 8.33 11.81
CA ALA A 106 -14.43 9.16 12.60
C ALA A 106 -13.93 9.62 13.99
N GLY A 107 -12.96 10.56 14.03
CA GLY A 107 -12.41 11.15 15.25
C GLY A 107 -11.60 10.22 16.17
N LYS A 108 -11.26 9.01 15.74
CA LYS A 108 -10.51 8.00 16.52
C LYS A 108 -9.04 7.88 16.13
N VAL A 109 -8.52 8.72 15.25
CA VAL A 109 -7.13 8.67 14.77
C VAL A 109 -6.14 8.63 15.94
N ALA A 110 -6.35 9.45 16.98
CA ALA A 110 -5.50 9.50 18.18
C ALA A 110 -5.47 8.19 19.01
N LYS A 111 -6.43 7.28 18.80
CA LYS A 111 -6.50 5.98 19.48
C LYS A 111 -5.83 4.86 18.69
N ILE A 112 -5.48 5.09 17.42
CA ILE A 112 -4.88 4.08 16.55
C ILE A 112 -3.36 4.18 16.67
N LYS A 113 -2.76 3.29 17.45
CA LYS A 113 -1.29 3.21 17.63
C LYS A 113 -0.69 2.01 16.93
N ASN A 114 -1.46 0.93 16.88
CA ASN A 114 -1.10 -0.33 16.24
C ASN A 114 -2.11 -0.69 15.15
N ILE A 115 -1.75 -1.70 14.36
CA ILE A 115 -2.64 -2.17 13.29
C ILE A 115 -3.94 -2.79 13.78
N ASP A 116 -3.93 -3.43 14.94
CA ASP A 116 -5.11 -4.10 15.48
C ASP A 116 -6.13 -3.10 16.06
N ASP A 117 -5.72 -1.83 16.26
CA ASP A 117 -6.58 -0.75 16.74
C ASP A 117 -7.53 -0.21 15.65
N PHE A 118 -7.29 -0.55 14.37
CA PHE A 118 -8.15 -0.09 13.28
C PHE A 118 -9.54 -0.74 13.38
N PRO A 119 -10.63 0.04 13.48
CA PRO A 119 -11.97 -0.48 13.64
C PRO A 119 -12.57 -0.93 12.30
N ILE A 120 -11.86 -1.75 11.52
CA ILE A 120 -12.27 -2.13 10.15
C ILE A 120 -13.63 -2.85 10.07
N ARG A 121 -14.12 -3.39 11.19
CA ARG A 121 -15.45 -4.01 11.28
C ARG A 121 -16.60 -3.00 11.37
N SER A 122 -16.32 -1.71 11.58
CA SER A 122 -17.38 -0.69 11.63
C SER A 122 -17.89 -0.28 10.25
N GLY A 123 -17.11 -0.53 9.19
CA GLY A 123 -17.50 -0.22 7.82
C GLY A 123 -18.52 -1.20 7.26
N LYS A 124 -19.16 -0.82 6.15
CA LYS A 124 -20.11 -1.68 5.42
C LYS A 124 -19.55 -2.12 4.08
N ILE A 125 -20.10 -3.22 3.55
CA ILE A 125 -19.77 -3.69 2.20
C ILE A 125 -20.32 -2.68 1.19
N LYS A 126 -19.46 -2.09 0.36
CA LYS A 126 -19.85 -1.16 -0.69
C LYS A 126 -19.31 -1.61 -2.03
N LYS A 127 -20.14 -2.27 -2.84
CA LYS A 127 -19.74 -2.77 -4.15
C LYS A 127 -19.25 -1.61 -5.05
N LYS A 128 -18.05 -1.75 -5.59
CA LYS A 128 -17.52 -0.88 -6.65
C LYS A 128 -16.68 -1.72 -7.61
N SER A 129 -16.48 -1.22 -8.84
CA SER A 129 -15.67 -1.88 -9.86
C SER A 129 -14.21 -2.00 -9.45
N ALA A 130 -13.60 -3.12 -9.82
CA ALA A 130 -12.18 -3.43 -9.67
C ALA A 130 -11.28 -2.66 -10.65
N SER A 131 -11.85 -2.20 -11.76
CA SER A 131 -11.12 -1.68 -12.92
C SER A 131 -10.21 -0.51 -12.59
N GLU A 132 -10.65 0.45 -11.77
CA GLU A 132 -9.85 1.62 -11.38
C GLU A 132 -8.56 1.19 -10.66
N ILE A 133 -8.68 0.33 -9.65
CA ILE A 133 -7.55 -0.17 -8.85
C ILE A 133 -6.62 -1.02 -9.73
N PHE A 134 -7.19 -1.86 -10.59
CA PHE A 134 -6.42 -2.74 -11.46
C PHE A 134 -5.65 -1.97 -12.54
N SER A 135 -6.25 -0.96 -13.17
CA SER A 135 -5.54 -0.09 -14.13
C SER A 135 -4.38 0.65 -13.49
N ARG A 136 -4.54 1.14 -12.25
CA ARG A 136 -3.44 1.77 -11.50
C ARG A 136 -2.31 0.79 -11.19
N PHE A 137 -2.66 -0.45 -10.86
CA PHE A 137 -1.67 -1.51 -10.69
C PHE A 137 -0.89 -1.81 -11.98
N LEU A 138 -1.56 -1.89 -13.13
CA LEU A 138 -0.88 -2.09 -14.43
C LEU A 138 0.07 -0.93 -14.75
N ASN A 139 -0.34 0.31 -14.48
CA ASN A 139 0.53 1.47 -14.62
C ASN A 139 1.74 1.38 -13.69
N TYR A 140 1.56 0.92 -12.45
CA TYR A 140 2.66 0.67 -11.52
C TYR A 140 3.64 -0.38 -12.05
N LEU A 141 3.16 -1.49 -12.63
CA LEU A 141 4.03 -2.49 -13.24
C LEU A 141 4.86 -1.90 -14.38
N ARG A 142 4.25 -1.08 -15.23
CA ARG A 142 4.95 -0.38 -16.31
C ARG A 142 6.08 0.52 -15.79
N TYR A 143 5.89 1.15 -14.63
CA TYR A 143 6.97 1.92 -13.99
C TYR A 143 8.14 1.04 -13.52
N LEU A 144 7.86 -0.20 -13.10
CA LEU A 144 8.91 -1.13 -12.67
C LEU A 144 9.72 -1.72 -13.84
N GLU A 145 9.17 -1.68 -15.07
CA GLU A 145 9.86 -2.14 -16.28
C GLU A 145 10.85 -1.11 -16.82
N LEU A 146 10.80 0.14 -16.35
CA LEU A 146 11.73 1.18 -16.77
C LEU A 146 13.12 0.93 -16.18
N GLU A 147 14.14 1.05 -17.02
CA GLU A 147 15.53 0.97 -16.57
C GLU A 147 15.83 2.13 -15.61
N SER A 148 16.41 1.82 -14.45
CA SER A 148 16.86 2.84 -13.51
C SER A 148 18.02 3.61 -14.14
N SER A 149 17.83 4.89 -14.41
CA SER A 149 18.91 5.77 -14.86
C SER A 149 19.48 6.57 -13.68
N SER A 150 20.80 6.63 -13.60
CA SER A 150 21.52 7.54 -12.70
C SER A 150 21.84 8.89 -13.36
N GLN A 151 21.41 9.10 -14.61
CA GLN A 151 21.57 10.38 -15.27
C GLN A 151 20.78 11.46 -14.51
N PRO A 152 21.35 12.67 -14.37
CA PRO A 152 20.66 13.76 -13.70
C PRO A 152 19.37 14.08 -14.45
N ILE A 153 18.27 14.18 -13.71
CA ILE A 153 16.99 14.63 -14.26
C ILE A 153 17.18 16.11 -14.61
N PRO A 154 17.11 16.51 -15.90
CA PRO A 154 17.37 17.88 -16.32
C PRO A 154 16.49 18.87 -15.57
N GLU A 155 15.25 18.50 -15.28
CA GLU A 155 14.27 19.24 -14.50
C GLU A 155 14.54 19.23 -12.98
N MET A 156 15.65 18.68 -12.49
CA MET A 156 16.11 18.91 -11.11
C MET A 156 17.31 19.86 -11.03
N SER A 157 17.90 20.24 -12.17
CA SER A 157 19.06 21.13 -12.22
C SER A 157 18.79 22.55 -11.69
N TRP A 158 17.51 22.95 -11.60
CA TRP A 158 17.09 24.26 -11.09
C TRP A 158 16.85 24.30 -9.58
N PHE A 159 16.90 23.15 -8.88
CA PHE A 159 16.80 23.07 -7.42
C PHE A 159 18.17 23.09 -6.71
N ILE A 160 19.22 23.49 -7.43
CA ILE A 160 20.59 23.64 -6.90
C ILE A 160 20.75 25.02 -6.25
#